data_AF-A0A354GW48-F1
#
_entry.id   AF-A0A354GW48-F1
#
_cell.length_a   1.000
_cell.length_b   1.000
_cell.length_c   1.000
_cell.angle_alpha   90.00
_cell.angle_beta   90.00
_cell.angle_gamma   90.00
#
_symmetry.space_group_name_H-M   'P 1'
#
loop_
_entity.id
_entity.type
_entity.pdbx_description
1 polymer ?
#
loop_
_entity_poly.entity_id
_entity_poly.type
_entity_poly.pdbx_seq_one_letter_code
_entity_poly.pdbx_strand_id
1 'polypeptide(L)'
;RSDTDDADGMVTPVTTAPPDAAVVAACLSGFVGAIEQTPPAYSAAKVAGRRAYDLARQGQIINLRSRIVHIYGIDVLQYDYPSLKLEVRCGKGTYIRSLARDLG
;
A
#
# COMPACT_ATOMS: atom_id res chain seq x y z
N ARG A 1 -0.09 -9.46 -6.60
CA ARG A 1 -1.10 -8.67 -5.87
C ARG A 1 -1.91 -9.58 -4.95
N SER A 2 -2.22 -9.19 -3.71
CA SER A 2 -3.14 -9.91 -2.81
C SER A 2 -4.39 -9.08 -2.49
N ASP A 3 -5.41 -9.71 -1.92
CA ASP A 3 -6.68 -9.06 -1.52
C ASP A 3 -6.59 -8.32 -0.16
N THR A 4 -5.56 -8.61 0.63
CA THR A 4 -5.26 -7.98 1.92
C THR A 4 -4.15 -6.93 1.85
N ASP A 5 -3.51 -6.77 0.69
CA ASP A 5 -2.33 -5.93 0.46
C ASP A 5 -1.09 -6.35 1.30
N ASP A 6 -1.05 -7.60 1.74
CA ASP A 6 0.09 -8.24 2.41
C ASP A 6 0.26 -9.71 1.98
N ALA A 7 1.28 -10.37 2.53
CA ALA A 7 1.62 -11.75 2.22
C ALA A 7 0.61 -12.78 2.74
N ASP A 8 -0.32 -12.39 3.63
CA ASP A 8 -1.29 -13.29 4.27
C ASP A 8 -2.57 -13.47 3.42
N GLY A 9 -2.75 -12.65 2.38
CA GLY A 9 -3.90 -12.72 1.47
C GLY A 9 -3.71 -13.70 0.31
N MET A 10 -4.79 -13.91 -0.46
CA MET A 10 -4.73 -14.73 -1.67
C MET A 10 -3.96 -14.01 -2.77
N VAL A 11 -2.80 -14.54 -3.16
CA VAL A 11 -1.94 -13.95 -4.18
C VAL A 11 -2.47 -14.27 -5.57
N THR A 12 -2.73 -13.22 -6.35
CA THR A 12 -2.85 -13.31 -7.80
C THR A 12 -1.47 -13.07 -8.43
N PRO A 13 -0.94 -14.04 -9.20
CA PRO A 13 0.33 -13.88 -9.89
C PRO A 13 0.24 -12.77 -10.94
N VAL A 14 1.32 -12.02 -11.08
CA VAL A 14 1.47 -10.99 -12.11
C VAL A 14 2.67 -11.38 -12.97
N THR A 15 2.45 -11.56 -14.28
CA THR A 15 3.50 -11.84 -15.26
C THR A 15 3.91 -10.55 -15.96
N THR A 16 4.77 -9.79 -15.30
CA THR A 16 5.40 -8.60 -15.88
C THR A 16 6.91 -8.77 -15.89
N ALA A 17 7.55 -8.20 -16.91
CA ALA A 17 9.00 -8.07 -16.92
C ALA A 17 9.45 -7.24 -15.71
N PRO A 18 10.64 -7.53 -15.14
CA PRO A 18 11.21 -6.70 -14.07
C PRO A 18 11.31 -5.23 -14.52
N PRO A 19 10.78 -4.26 -13.78
CA PRO A 19 11.02 -2.86 -14.07
C PRO A 19 12.47 -2.48 -13.77
N ASP A 20 13.01 -1.51 -14.49
CA ASP A 20 14.35 -1.01 -14.20
C ASP A 20 14.39 -0.30 -12.84
N ALA A 21 15.52 -0.40 -12.13
CA ALA A 21 15.71 0.27 -10.84
C ALA A 21 15.48 1.80 -10.92
N ALA A 22 15.81 2.41 -12.07
CA ALA A 22 15.55 3.82 -12.33
C ALA A 22 14.06 4.15 -12.41
N VAL A 23 13.26 3.25 -13.00
CA VAL A 23 11.79 3.38 -13.06
C VAL A 23 11.21 3.26 -11.66
N VAL A 24 11.68 2.27 -10.87
CA VAL A 24 11.26 2.12 -9.47
C VAL A 24 11.55 3.38 -8.67
N ALA A 25 12.78 3.92 -8.75
CA ALA A 25 13.16 5.14 -8.05
C ALA A 25 12.32 6.36 -8.47
N ALA A 26 12.04 6.50 -9.77
CA ALA A 26 11.18 7.57 -10.28
C ALA A 26 9.76 7.47 -9.72
N CYS A 27 9.16 6.28 -9.71
CA CYS A 27 7.84 6.06 -9.11
C CYS A 27 7.83 6.41 -7.62
N LEU A 28 8.83 5.97 -6.86
CA LEU A 28 8.94 6.25 -5.42
C LEU A 28 9.02 7.75 -5.11
N SER A 29 9.68 8.53 -5.97
CA SER A 29 9.78 9.99 -5.79
C SER A 29 8.41 10.68 -5.79
N GLY A 30 7.44 10.15 -6.54
CA GLY A 30 6.07 10.67 -6.59
C GLY A 30 5.25 10.47 -5.32
N PHE A 31 5.71 9.60 -4.40
CA PHE A 31 5.04 9.35 -3.13
C PHE A 31 5.54 10.25 -2.00
N VAL A 32 6.67 10.94 -2.16
CA VAL A 32 7.23 11.83 -1.14
C VAL A 32 6.41 13.13 -1.07
N GLY A 33 5.99 13.51 0.14
CA GLY A 33 5.13 14.67 0.37
C GLY A 33 3.73 14.29 0.86
N ALA A 34 2.76 15.16 0.61
CA ALA A 34 1.35 14.92 0.92
C ALA A 34 0.71 14.11 -0.21
N ILE A 35 0.17 12.95 0.12
CA ILE A 35 -0.50 12.06 -0.84
C ILE A 35 -1.87 11.63 -0.31
N GLU A 36 -2.80 11.34 -1.22
CA GLU A 36 -4.04 10.67 -0.87
C GLU A 36 -3.83 9.17 -0.79
N GLN A 37 -4.30 8.57 0.30
CA GLN A 37 -4.21 7.13 0.50
C GLN A 37 -5.56 6.55 0.89
N THR A 38 -5.98 5.51 0.17
CA THR A 38 -7.12 4.68 0.55
C THR A 38 -6.64 3.57 1.49
N PRO A 39 -7.13 3.52 2.75
CA PRO A 39 -6.79 2.45 3.68
C PRO A 39 -7.04 1.05 3.08
N PRO A 40 -6.34 -0.01 3.52
CA PRO A 40 -6.66 -1.35 3.10
C PRO A 40 -8.00 -1.80 3.73
N ALA A 41 -8.73 -2.66 3.01
CA ALA A 41 -10.01 -3.22 3.48
C ALA A 41 -9.86 -3.90 4.85
N TYR A 42 -8.75 -4.62 5.03
CA TYR A 42 -8.36 -5.24 6.28
C TYR A 42 -7.64 -4.26 7.21
N SER A 43 -8.34 -3.23 7.68
CA SER A 43 -7.80 -2.26 8.63
C SER A 43 -8.77 -1.97 9.79
N ALA A 44 -8.25 -1.31 10.83
CA ALA A 44 -9.05 -0.81 11.94
C ALA A 44 -9.83 0.48 11.62
N ALA A 45 -9.75 0.98 10.38
CA ALA A 45 -10.53 2.14 9.94
C ALA A 45 -12.03 1.85 10.13
N LYS A 46 -12.80 2.85 10.57
CA LYS A 46 -14.24 2.68 10.77
C LYS A 46 -15.01 3.12 9.53
N VAL A 47 -15.99 2.31 9.13
CA VAL A 47 -16.97 2.59 8.08
C VAL A 47 -18.35 2.40 8.68
N ALA A 48 -19.18 3.45 8.65
CA ALA A 48 -20.52 3.47 9.26
C ALA A 48 -20.55 2.93 10.72
N GLY A 49 -19.55 3.27 11.53
CA GLY A 49 -19.45 2.85 12.93
C GLY A 49 -18.84 1.46 13.17
N ARG A 50 -18.68 0.63 12.14
CA ARG A 50 -18.06 -0.71 12.22
C ARG A 50 -16.61 -0.67 11.72
N ARG A 51 -15.75 -1.58 12.17
CA ARG A 51 -14.37 -1.66 11.68
C ARG A 51 -14.34 -2.29 10.28
N ALA A 52 -13.46 -1.81 9.42
CA ALA A 52 -13.36 -2.26 8.04
C ALA A 52 -13.04 -3.77 7.97
N TYR A 53 -12.09 -4.26 8.78
CA TYR A 53 -11.78 -5.69 8.76
C TYR A 53 -12.98 -6.60 9.14
N ASP A 54 -13.90 -6.14 10.00
CA ASP A 54 -15.10 -6.91 10.36
C ASP A 54 -16.03 -7.07 9.16
N LEU A 55 -16.15 -6.01 8.36
CA LEU A 55 -16.94 -6.00 7.12
C LEU A 55 -16.25 -6.82 6.01
N ALA A 56 -14.93 -6.77 5.94
CA ALA A 56 -14.14 -7.45 4.90
C ALA A 56 -14.26 -8.98 5.04
N ARG A 57 -14.15 -9.48 6.27
CA ARG A 57 -14.35 -10.91 6.58
C ARG A 57 -15.77 -11.41 6.29
N GLN A 58 -16.74 -10.50 6.22
CA GLN A 58 -18.13 -10.80 5.86
C GLN A 58 -18.35 -10.75 4.33
N GLY A 59 -17.30 -10.53 3.53
CA GLY A 59 -17.38 -10.41 2.08
C GLY A 59 -18.08 -9.14 1.60
N GLN A 60 -18.29 -8.15 2.48
CA GLN A 60 -18.97 -6.92 2.09
C GLN A 60 -18.03 -5.98 1.34
N ILE A 61 -18.55 -5.32 0.30
CA ILE A 61 -17.83 -4.26 -0.40
C ILE A 61 -17.68 -3.06 0.54
N ILE A 62 -16.45 -2.75 0.91
CA ILE A 62 -16.14 -1.61 1.79
C ILE A 62 -15.68 -0.44 0.96
N ASN A 63 -16.45 0.64 0.99
CA ASN A 63 -16.03 1.90 0.37
C ASN A 63 -15.27 2.75 1.40
N LEU A 64 -13.94 2.60 1.42
CA LEU A 64 -13.06 3.37 2.31
C LEU A 64 -12.77 4.73 1.69
N ARG A 65 -12.99 5.80 2.45
CA ARG A 65 -12.63 7.15 2.00
C ARG A 65 -11.11 7.34 2.03
N SER A 66 -10.57 7.89 0.95
CA SER A 66 -9.19 8.37 0.90
C SER A 66 -8.95 9.43 1.96
N ARG A 67 -7.70 9.50 2.43
CA ARG A 67 -7.25 10.53 3.36
C ARG A 67 -5.85 11.00 3.01
N ILE A 68 -5.56 12.25 3.30
CA ILE A 68 -4.21 12.79 3.14
C ILE A 68 -3.30 12.21 4.22
N VAL A 69 -2.18 11.65 3.79
CA VAL A 69 -1.07 11.23 4.64
C VAL A 69 0.21 11.91 4.15
N HIS A 70 1.24 11.91 5.00
CA HIS A 70 2.52 12.56 4.67
C HIS A 70 3.65 11.53 4.69
N ILE A 71 4.42 11.48 3.61
CA ILE A 71 5.66 10.73 3.51
C ILE A 71 6.82 11.73 3.52
N TYR A 72 7.70 11.62 4.50
CA TYR A 72 8.85 12.52 4.67
C TYR A 72 10.05 12.07 3.84
N GLY A 73 10.15 10.78 3.54
CA GLY A 73 11.20 10.23 2.69
C GLY A 73 11.05 8.73 2.50
N ILE A 74 11.58 8.25 1.39
CA ILE A 74 11.66 6.84 1.03
C ILE A 74 13.08 6.57 0.54
N ASP A 75 13.74 5.59 1.14
CA ASP A 75 15.05 5.12 0.69
C ASP A 75 14.95 3.66 0.20
N VAL A 76 15.54 3.39 -0.96
CA VAL A 76 15.67 2.02 -1.48
C VAL A 76 16.85 1.35 -0.80
N LEU A 77 16.56 0.34 0.02
CA LEU A 77 17.60 -0.42 0.72
C LEU A 77 18.12 -1.57 -0.15
N GLN A 78 17.24 -2.21 -0.92
CA GLN A 78 17.58 -3.33 -1.79
C GLN A 78 16.52 -3.48 -2.87
N TYR A 79 16.94 -3.81 -4.08
CA TYR A 79 16.06 -4.20 -5.18
C TYR A 79 16.59 -5.45 -5.87
N ASP A 80 15.81 -6.52 -5.81
CA ASP A 80 16.09 -7.82 -6.44
C ASP A 80 14.74 -8.44 -6.87
N TYR A 81 14.32 -8.18 -8.10
CA TYR A 81 12.97 -8.48 -8.57
C TYR A 81 12.58 -9.94 -8.33
N PRO A 82 11.38 -10.22 -7.77
CA PRO A 82 10.27 -9.28 -7.51
C PRO A 82 10.32 -8.58 -6.15
N SER A 83 11.44 -8.66 -5.42
CA SER A 83 11.60 -8.11 -4.09
C SER A 83 12.13 -6.68 -4.11
N LEU A 84 11.45 -5.79 -3.39
CA LEU A 84 11.87 -4.41 -3.14
C LEU A 84 11.83 -4.15 -1.64
N LYS A 85 12.95 -3.71 -1.07
CA LYS A 85 13.07 -3.36 0.35
C LYS A 85 13.25 -1.85 0.49
N LEU A 86 12.36 -1.23 1.24
CA LEU A 86 12.30 0.21 1.45
C LEU A 86 12.42 0.56 2.93
N GLU A 87 13.08 1.68 3.21
CA GLU A 87 12.87 2.41 4.45
C GLU A 87 11.93 3.59 4.17
N VAL A 88 10.87 3.74 4.98
CA VAL A 88 9.87 4.79 4.80
C VAL A 88 9.74 5.59 6.08
N ARG A 89 9.97 6.90 5.99
CA ARG A 89 9.70 7.86 7.07
C ARG A 89 8.37 8.54 6.77
N CYS A 90 7.35 8.34 7.61
CA CYS A 90 6.01 8.85 7.36
C CYS A 90 5.28 9.32 8.62
N GLY A 91 4.25 10.14 8.40
CA GLY A 91 3.37 10.64 9.45
C GLY A 91 2.38 9.59 9.98
N LYS A 92 1.61 9.98 11.00
CA LYS A 92 0.56 9.14 11.57
C LYS A 92 -0.51 8.79 10.53
N GLY A 93 -1.01 7.55 10.59
CA GLY A 93 -2.12 7.11 9.74
C GLY A 93 -1.73 6.68 8.32
N THR A 94 -0.43 6.66 7.99
CA THR A 94 0.07 6.04 6.76
C THR A 94 -0.04 4.51 6.86
N TYR A 95 -0.60 3.88 5.84
CA TYR A 95 -0.60 2.43 5.65
C TYR A 95 0.49 2.03 4.66
N ILE A 96 1.53 1.35 5.15
CA ILE A 96 2.60 0.82 4.29
C ILE A 96 2.06 -0.19 3.28
N ARG A 97 1.05 -0.98 3.67
CA ARG A 97 0.37 -1.91 2.74
C ARG A 97 -0.30 -1.20 1.56
N SER A 98 -0.95 -0.07 1.81
CA SER A 98 -1.52 0.76 0.75
C SER A 98 -0.44 1.37 -0.13
N LEU A 99 0.67 1.86 0.46
CA LEU A 99 1.81 2.33 -0.31
C LEU A 99 2.38 1.24 -1.23
N ALA A 100 2.55 0.01 -0.72
CA ALA A 100 3.02 -1.12 -1.51
C ALA A 100 2.05 -1.45 -2.66
N ARG A 101 0.75 -1.57 -2.38
CA ARG A 101 -0.30 -1.80 -3.38
C ARG A 101 -0.33 -0.70 -4.46
N ASP A 102 -0.22 0.56 -4.05
CA ASP A 102 -0.32 1.70 -4.96
C ASP A 102 0.97 1.87 -5.79
N LEU A 103 2.10 1.31 -5.35
CA LEU A 103 3.35 1.22 -6.10
C LEU A 103 3.33 0.10 -7.15
N GLY A 104 2.76 -1.08 -6.85
CA GLY A 104 2.68 -2.22 -7.77
C GLY A 104 2.20 -3.53 -7.16
#